data_AF-B3LLA8-F1
#
_entry.id   AF-B3LLA8-F1
#
_cell.length_a   1.000
_cell.length_b   1.000
_cell.length_c   1.000
_cell.angle_alpha   90.00
_cell.angle_beta   90.00
_cell.angle_gamma   90.00
#
_symmetry.space_group_name_H-M   'P 1'
#
loop_
_entity.id
_entity.type
_entity.pdbx_description
1 polymer ?
#
loop_
_entity_poly.entity_id
_entity_poly.type
_entity_poly.pdbx_seq_one_letter_code
_entity_poly.pdbx_strand_id
1 'polypeptide(L)'
;MATPREPKKRTTRKKKDPNAPKRALSAYMFFANENRDIVRSENPDITFGQVGKKLGEKWKALTPEEKQPYEAKAQADKKRYESEKELYNATLA
;
A
#
# COMPACT_ATOMS: atom_id res chain seq x y z
N MET A 1 -7.93 -22.36 -9.08
CA MET A 1 -6.90 -21.95 -10.08
C MET A 1 -6.67 -20.46 -9.95
N ALA A 2 -5.44 -20.03 -9.62
CA ALA A 2 -5.11 -18.62 -9.40
C ALA A 2 -5.11 -17.85 -10.74
N THR A 3 -5.91 -16.79 -10.82
CA THR A 3 -6.08 -15.94 -12.00
C THR A 3 -4.78 -15.23 -12.41
N PRO A 4 -4.41 -15.20 -13.70
CA PRO A 4 -3.22 -14.50 -14.18
C PRO A 4 -3.37 -12.99 -13.96
N ARG A 5 -2.42 -12.38 -13.24
CA ARG A 5 -2.41 -10.93 -12.97
C ARG A 5 -1.87 -10.19 -14.18
N GLU A 6 -2.76 -9.78 -15.08
CA GLU A 6 -2.46 -8.92 -16.23
C GLU A 6 -1.83 -7.58 -15.78
N PRO A 7 -0.76 -7.09 -16.43
CA PRO A 7 -0.12 -5.83 -16.07
C PRO A 7 -1.02 -4.66 -16.50
N LYS A 8 -1.94 -4.23 -15.61
CA LYS A 8 -2.71 -2.99 -15.81
C LYS A 8 -1.75 -1.80 -15.89
N LYS A 9 -1.65 -1.17 -17.08
CA LYS A 9 -1.00 0.12 -17.33
C LYS A 9 -1.32 1.08 -16.18
N ARG A 10 -0.29 1.52 -15.44
CA ARG A 10 -0.42 2.54 -14.39
C ARG A 10 -0.84 3.84 -15.07
N THR A 11 -2.13 4.13 -15.07
CA THR A 11 -2.63 5.42 -15.53
C THR A 11 -2.08 6.50 -14.61
N THR A 12 -1.46 7.52 -15.20
CA THR A 12 -1.01 8.72 -14.49
C THR A 12 -2.22 9.28 -13.75
N ARG A 13 -2.20 9.22 -12.42
CA ARG A 13 -3.33 9.71 -11.61
C ARG A 13 -3.46 11.20 -11.86
N LYS A 14 -4.58 11.60 -12.46
CA LYS A 14 -5.04 13.00 -12.51
C LYS A 14 -4.92 13.60 -11.10
N LYS A 15 -4.51 14.88 -11.03
CA LYS A 15 -4.38 15.67 -9.81
C LYS A 15 -5.60 15.41 -8.94
N LYS A 16 -5.40 14.74 -7.80
CA LYS A 16 -6.50 14.36 -6.91
C LYS A 16 -6.89 15.62 -6.15
N ASP A 17 -8.18 15.94 -6.14
CA ASP A 17 -8.73 17.09 -5.44
C ASP A 17 -8.18 17.18 -4.00
N PRO A 18 -7.83 18.38 -3.51
CA PRO A 18 -7.22 18.56 -2.19
C PRO A 18 -8.11 18.11 -1.03
N ASN A 19 -9.43 18.04 -1.23
CA ASN A 19 -10.38 17.50 -0.25
C ASN A 19 -10.58 15.99 -0.33
N ALA A 20 -10.02 15.32 -1.35
CA ALA A 20 -10.18 13.88 -1.47
C ALA A 20 -9.46 13.17 -0.31
N PRO A 21 -10.14 12.25 0.39
CA PRO A 21 -9.53 11.56 1.52
C PRO A 21 -8.29 10.81 1.06
N LYS A 22 -7.30 10.81 1.93
CA LYS A 22 -6.00 10.20 1.65
C LYS A 22 -6.20 8.68 1.64
N ARG A 23 -5.85 8.07 0.51
CA ARG A 23 -6.06 6.64 0.26
C ARG A 23 -5.54 5.77 1.41
N ALA A 24 -6.37 4.80 1.82
CA ALA A 24 -6.00 3.78 2.78
C ALA A 24 -4.65 3.14 2.44
N LEU A 25 -3.88 2.88 3.47
CA LEU A 25 -2.66 2.09 3.38
C LEU A 25 -3.04 0.60 3.44
N SER A 26 -2.64 -0.15 2.42
CA SER A 26 -2.80 -1.61 2.41
C SER A 26 -1.77 -2.28 3.33
N ALA A 27 -1.97 -3.56 3.67
CA ALA A 27 -1.06 -4.36 4.49
C ALA A 27 0.37 -4.31 3.95
N TYR A 28 0.47 -4.43 2.62
CA TYR A 28 1.73 -4.26 1.90
C TYR A 28 2.32 -2.85 2.05
N MET A 29 1.50 -1.79 2.12
CA MET A 29 2.01 -0.43 2.30
C MET A 29 2.50 -0.18 3.72
N PHE A 30 1.88 -0.77 4.74
CA PHE A 30 2.41 -0.73 6.11
C PHE A 30 3.75 -1.47 6.20
N PHE A 31 3.78 -2.72 5.73
CA PHE A 31 5.01 -3.51 5.66
C PHE A 31 6.10 -2.81 4.85
N ALA A 32 5.76 -2.33 3.65
CA ALA A 32 6.70 -1.65 2.77
C ALA A 32 7.14 -0.29 3.30
N ASN A 33 6.40 0.41 4.16
CA ASN A 33 6.89 1.65 4.77
C ASN A 33 7.93 1.34 5.86
N GLU A 34 7.61 0.44 6.79
CA GLU A 34 8.58 0.04 7.83
C GLU A 34 9.82 -0.61 7.22
N ASN A 35 9.63 -1.61 6.36
CA ASN A 35 10.76 -2.31 5.77
C ASN A 35 11.49 -1.46 4.74
N ARG A 36 10.85 -0.48 4.10
CA ARG A 36 11.57 0.52 3.28
C ARG A 36 12.55 1.30 4.13
N ASP A 37 12.11 1.74 5.31
CA ASP A 37 12.94 2.54 6.19
C ASP A 37 14.11 1.70 6.71
N ILE A 38 13.83 0.47 7.16
CA ILE A 38 14.85 -0.51 7.58
C ILE A 38 15.84 -0.79 6.44
N VAL A 39 15.35 -1.18 5.25
CA VAL A 39 16.20 -1.53 4.11
C VAL A 39 17.02 -0.33 3.63
N ARG A 40 16.46 0.88 3.68
CA ARG A 40 17.18 2.12 3.34
C ARG A 40 18.18 2.52 4.42
N SER A 41 17.91 2.23 5.68
CA SER A 41 18.84 2.47 6.78
C SER A 41 20.00 1.48 6.75
N GLU A 42 19.74 0.20 6.47
CA GLU A 42 20.77 -0.83 6.29
C GLU A 42 21.54 -0.67 4.97
N ASN A 43 20.89 -0.14 3.94
CA ASN A 43 21.45 0.04 2.62
C ASN A 43 21.09 1.44 2.11
N PRO A 44 21.81 2.49 2.55
CA PRO A 44 21.56 3.85 2.08
C PRO A 44 21.91 4.03 0.59
N ASP A 45 22.69 3.11 0.02
CA ASP A 45 23.23 3.17 -1.35
C ASP A 45 22.27 2.58 -2.41
N ILE A 46 21.26 1.80 -2.01
CA ILE A 46 20.33 1.19 -2.96
C ILE A 46 19.18 2.12 -3.31
N THR A 47 18.85 2.18 -4.60
CA THR A 47 17.77 3.03 -5.12
C THR A 47 16.40 2.51 -4.69
N PHE A 48 15.42 3.43 -4.59
CA PHE A 48 14.03 3.10 -4.23
C PHE A 48 13.43 1.98 -5.11
N GLY A 49 13.84 1.87 -6.37
CA GLY A 49 13.41 0.79 -7.27
C GLY A 49 13.88 -0.59 -6.80
N GLN A 50 15.11 -0.71 -6.31
CA GLN A 50 15.67 -1.95 -5.79
C GLN A 50 15.07 -2.31 -4.42
N VAL A 51 14.85 -1.29 -3.57
CA VAL A 51 14.14 -1.46 -2.29
C VAL A 51 12.74 -2.03 -2.53
N GLY A 52 12.00 -1.46 -3.48
CA GLY A 52 10.65 -1.94 -3.85
C GLY A 52 10.65 -3.40 -4.34
N LYS A 53 11.65 -3.80 -5.14
CA LYS A 53 11.81 -5.20 -5.57
C LYS A 53 12.04 -6.13 -4.37
N LYS A 54 13.04 -5.84 -3.52
CA LYS A 54 13.31 -6.65 -2.32
C LYS A 54 12.11 -6.72 -1.37
N LEU A 55 11.39 -5.62 -1.18
CA LEU A 55 10.17 -5.57 -0.37
C LEU A 55 9.05 -6.43 -0.95
N GLY A 56 8.87 -6.40 -2.27
CA GLY A 56 7.88 -7.23 -2.96
C GLY A 56 8.18 -8.72 -2.82
N GLU A 57 9.45 -9.11 -2.92
CA GLU A 57 9.89 -10.48 -2.71
C GLU A 57 9.77 -10.91 -1.25
N LYS A 58 10.24 -10.10 -0.29
CA LYS A 58 10.04 -10.35 1.15
C LYS A 58 8.55 -10.50 1.45
N TRP A 59 7.70 -9.59 0.98
CA TRP A 59 6.26 -9.69 1.21
C TRP A 59 5.66 -10.97 0.62
N LYS A 60 6.10 -11.42 -0.55
CA LYS A 60 5.64 -12.72 -1.08
C LYS A 60 6.14 -13.89 -0.25
N ALA A 61 7.36 -13.81 0.28
CA ALA A 61 7.99 -14.83 1.12
C ALA A 61 7.43 -14.88 2.56
N LEU A 62 6.92 -13.76 3.10
CA LEU A 62 6.28 -13.71 4.41
C LEU A 62 5.08 -14.66 4.48
N THR A 63 4.94 -15.33 5.61
CA THR A 63 3.79 -16.20 5.90
C THR A 63 2.51 -15.38 6.12
N PRO A 64 1.33 -15.99 5.95
CA PRO A 64 0.06 -15.33 6.28
C PRO A 64 0.00 -14.87 7.74
N GLU A 65 0.68 -15.55 8.66
CA GLU A 65 0.75 -15.17 10.08
C GLU A 65 1.49 -13.84 10.28
N GLU A 66 2.63 -13.65 9.61
CA GLU A 66 3.36 -12.38 9.68
C GLU A 66 2.61 -11.25 8.97
N LYS A 67 1.85 -11.58 7.92
CA LYS A 67 0.97 -10.61 7.24
C LYS A 67 -0.24 -10.23 8.06
N GLN A 68 -0.75 -11.15 8.88
CA GLN A 68 -1.98 -10.99 9.66
C GLN A 68 -2.05 -9.69 10.48
N PRO A 69 -1.03 -9.30 11.27
CA PRO A 69 -1.07 -8.04 11.99
C PRO A 69 -1.04 -6.82 11.06
N TYR A 70 -0.31 -6.87 9.94
CA TYR A 70 -0.32 -5.79 8.94
C TYR A 70 -1.65 -5.71 8.20
N GLU A 71 -2.30 -6.86 7.95
CA GLU A 71 -3.57 -6.96 7.26
C GLU A 71 -4.72 -6.48 8.15
N ALA A 72 -4.68 -6.77 9.45
CA ALA A 72 -5.58 -6.21 10.44
C ALA A 72 -5.44 -4.68 10.56
N LYS A 73 -4.20 -4.16 10.66
CA LYS A 73 -3.93 -2.71 10.65
C LYS A 73 -4.44 -2.05 9.37
N ALA A 74 -4.21 -2.69 8.23
CA ALA A 74 -4.68 -2.21 6.94
C ALA A 74 -6.19 -2.28 6.77
N GLN A 75 -6.87 -3.29 7.31
CA GLN A 75 -8.33 -3.34 7.32
C GLN A 75 -8.91 -2.20 8.16
N ALA A 76 -8.35 -1.92 9.33
CA ALA A 76 -8.78 -0.81 10.17
C ALA A 76 -8.63 0.54 9.44
N ASP A 77 -7.46 0.78 8.84
CA ASP A 77 -7.19 1.99 8.06
C ASP A 77 -8.06 2.08 6.79
N LYS A 78 -8.27 0.95 6.12
CA LYS A 78 -9.18 0.85 4.98
C LYS A 78 -10.59 1.25 5.38
N LYS A 79 -11.10 0.75 6.51
CA LYS A 79 -12.46 1.07 6.97
C LYS A 79 -12.61 2.56 7.26
N ARG A 80 -11.60 3.17 7.92
CA ARG A 80 -11.54 4.63 8.13
C ARG A 80 -11.61 5.39 6.81
N TYR A 81 -10.73 5.05 5.85
CA TYR A 81 -10.70 5.68 4.54
C TYR A 81 -12.00 5.49 3.76
N GLU A 82 -12.62 4.30 3.85
CA GLU A 82 -13.89 4.00 3.16
C GLU A 82 -14.98 4.93 3.68
N SER A 83 -15.12 5.09 5.00
CA SER A 83 -16.05 6.05 5.59
C SER A 83 -15.74 7.51 5.22
N GLU A 84 -14.47 7.94 5.27
CA GLU A 84 -14.09 9.30 4.85
C GLU A 84 -14.36 9.52 3.35
N LYS A 85 -14.14 8.49 2.51
CA LYS A 85 -14.39 8.50 1.08
C LYS A 85 -15.88 8.54 0.76
N GLU A 86 -16.70 7.80 1.50
CA GLU A 86 -18.16 7.83 1.35
C GLU A 86 -18.70 9.21 1.70
N LEU A 87 -18.25 9.80 2.81
CA LEU A 87 -18.59 11.18 3.16
C LEU A 87 -18.14 12.17 2.09
N TYR A 88 -16.89 12.07 1.61
CA TYR A 88 -16.39 12.91 0.54
C TYR A 88 -17.16 12.75 -0.78
N ASN A 89 -17.54 11.52 -1.12
CA ASN A 89 -18.35 11.25 -2.31
C ASN A 89 -19.77 11.81 -2.15
N ALA A 90 -20.31 11.79 -0.94
CA ALA A 90 -21.61 12.38 -0.62
C ALA A 90 -21.58 13.92 -0.55
N THR A 91 -20.46 14.54 -0.19
CA THR A 91 -20.30 16.00 -0.21
C THR A 91 -19.96 16.57 -1.59
N LEU A 92 -19.50 15.71 -2.52
CA LEU A 92 -19.18 16.09 -3.90
C LEU A 92 -20.34 15.82 -4.88
N ALA A 93 -21.40 15.12 -4.44
CA ALA A 93 -22.65 14.90 -5.16
C ALA A 93 -23.62 16.08 -4.92
#